data_AF-A0AAW4WVX8-F1
#
_entry.id   AF-A0AAW4WVX8-F1
#
_cell.length_a   1.000
_cell.length_b   1.000
_cell.length_c   1.000
_cell.angle_alpha   90.00
_cell.angle_beta   90.00
_cell.angle_gamma   90.00
#
_symmetry.space_group_name_H-M   'P 1'
#
loop_
_entity.id
_entity.type
_entity.pdbx_description
1 polymer ?
#
loop_
_entity_poly.entity_id
_entity_poly.type
_entity_poly.pdbx_seq_one_letter_code
_entity_poly.pdbx_strand_id
1 'polypeptide(L)'
;MKFLKKEDGITLIEIMASLVLILILIIGFSGAFINGLRSEALVDQRLEARRISDSIIERLRNNRGDWDISTSIDDYSLHLVEKGDNENSGVDIIVSYDEVETNLFLFEITWEDRNYSNEILLTGGDDL
;
A
#
# COMPACT_ATOMS: atom_id res chain seq x y z
N MET A 1 55.08 -22.68 44.23
CA MET A 1 54.81 -21.23 44.03
C MET A 1 53.53 -21.11 43.21
N LYS A 2 52.48 -20.57 43.81
CA LYS A 2 51.16 -20.46 43.20
C LYS A 2 51.09 -19.11 42.50
N PHE A 3 51.03 -19.11 41.16
CA PHE A 3 50.76 -17.90 40.37
C PHE A 3 49.32 -17.47 40.66
N LEU A 4 49.14 -16.57 41.63
CA LEU A 4 47.90 -15.82 41.77
C LEU A 4 47.83 -14.87 40.58
N LYS A 5 47.11 -15.30 39.53
CA LYS A 5 46.70 -14.44 38.42
C LYS A 5 45.96 -13.24 39.02
N LYS A 6 46.48 -12.04 38.74
CA LYS A 6 45.79 -10.79 39.01
C LYS A 6 44.65 -10.73 38.00
N GLU A 7 43.42 -10.91 38.45
CA GLU A 7 42.26 -10.62 37.62
C GLU A 7 42.13 -9.10 37.58
N ASP A 8 42.45 -8.50 36.43
CA ASP A 8 42.19 -7.09 36.20
C ASP A 8 40.67 -6.91 36.12
N GLY A 9 40.09 -6.39 37.21
CA GLY A 9 38.66 -6.09 37.28
C GLY A 9 38.27 -4.96 36.33
N ILE A 10 37.02 -4.99 35.87
CA ILE A 10 36.47 -3.94 35.00
C ILE A 10 36.49 -2.61 35.76
N THR A 11 37.02 -1.58 35.10
CA THR A 11 37.08 -0.24 35.68
C THR A 11 35.71 0.45 35.61
N LEU A 12 35.40 1.33 36.57
CA LEU A 12 34.11 2.06 36.57
C LEU A 12 33.90 2.85 35.27
N ILE A 13 34.98 3.39 34.69
CA ILE A 13 34.94 4.15 33.43
C ILE A 13 34.56 3.25 32.24
N GLU A 14 35.01 2.00 32.20
CA GLU A 14 34.61 1.02 31.17
C GLU A 14 33.13 0.67 31.26
N ILE A 15 32.58 0.57 32.48
CA ILE A 15 31.16 0.32 32.68
C ILE A 15 30.33 1.50 32.16
N MET A 16 30.77 2.73 32.41
CA MET A 16 30.09 3.91 31.90
C MET A 16 30.18 4.01 30.37
N ALA A 17 31.35 3.74 29.79
CA ALA A 17 31.54 3.77 28.34
C ALA A 17 30.71 2.69 27.64
N SER A 18 30.67 1.46 28.18
CA SER A 18 29.86 0.37 27.62
C SER A 18 28.36 0.65 27.70
N LEU A 19 27.88 1.26 28.79
CA LEU A 19 26.48 1.71 28.92
C LEU A 19 26.09 2.71 27.84
N VAL A 20 26.95 3.71 27.58
CA VAL A 20 26.70 4.72 26.54
C VAL A 20 26.67 4.07 25.15
N LEU A 21 27.60 3.15 24.86
CA LEU A 21 27.62 2.42 23.59
C LEU A 21 26.37 1.58 23.37
N ILE A 22 25.92 0.85 24.40
CA ILE A 22 24.68 0.05 24.35
C ILE A 22 23.48 0.97 24.09
N LEU A 23 23.44 2.14 24.73
CA LEU A 23 22.32 3.07 24.58
C LEU A 23 22.23 3.64 23.15
N ILE A 24 23.38 3.99 22.56
CA ILE A 24 23.44 4.41 21.14
C ILE A 24 22.96 3.30 20.21
N LEU A 25 23.38 2.06 20.46
CA LEU A 25 22.94 0.91 19.67
C LEU A 25 21.42 0.70 19.77
N ILE A 26 20.86 0.72 20.99
CA ILE A 26 19.41 0.54 21.20
C ILE A 26 18.62 1.61 20.44
N ILE A 27 19.03 2.88 20.50
CA ILE A 27 18.35 3.96 19.79
C ILE A 27 18.40 3.72 18.27
N GLY A 28 19.57 3.35 17.74
CA GLY A 28 19.75 3.07 16.33
C GLY A 28 18.89 1.90 15.84
N PHE A 29 18.92 0.77 16.55
CA PHE A 29 18.12 -0.41 16.23
C PHE A 29 16.61 -0.15 16.36
N SER A 30 16.19 0.58 17.40
CA SER A 30 14.76 0.89 17.59
C SER A 30 14.21 1.71 16.42
N GLY A 31 14.95 2.72 15.95
CA GLY A 31 14.54 3.52 14.80
C GLY A 31 14.41 2.70 13.52
N ALA A 32 15.41 1.86 13.22
CA ALA A 32 15.39 0.98 12.06
C ALA A 32 14.22 -0.03 12.13
N PHE A 33 13.98 -0.61 13.30
CA PHE A 33 12.92 -1.58 13.52
C PHE A 33 11.53 -0.97 13.32
N ILE A 34 11.27 0.21 13.91
CA ILE A 34 9.98 0.91 13.76
C ILE A 34 9.74 1.30 12.30
N ASN A 35 10.77 1.77 11.60
CA ASN A 35 10.66 2.10 10.18
C ASN A 35 10.41 0.86 9.32
N GLY A 36 11.02 -0.28 9.66
CA GLY A 36 10.76 -1.56 9.02
C GLY A 36 9.29 -1.98 9.14
N LEU A 37 8.74 -1.96 10.36
CA LEU A 37 7.33 -2.30 10.59
C LEU A 37 6.36 -1.38 9.85
N ARG A 38 6.65 -0.07 9.82
CA ARG A 38 5.83 0.89 9.05
C ARG A 38 5.90 0.62 7.56
N SER A 39 7.07 0.26 7.04
CA SER A 39 7.23 -0.08 5.62
C SER A 39 6.47 -1.34 5.25
N GLU A 40 6.48 -2.35 6.12
CA GLU A 40 5.74 -3.60 5.91
C GLU A 40 4.23 -3.34 5.85
N ALA A 41 3.69 -2.59 6.81
CA ALA A 41 2.27 -2.21 6.81
C ALA A 41 1.86 -1.45 5.52
N LEU A 42 2.71 -0.55 5.02
CA LEU A 42 2.46 0.17 3.77
C LEU A 42 2.51 -0.74 2.54
N VAL A 43 3.37 -1.75 2.55
CA VAL A 43 3.45 -2.75 1.47
C VAL A 43 2.20 -3.61 1.46
N ASP A 44 1.74 -4.06 2.63
CA ASP A 44 0.52 -4.86 2.75
C ASP A 44 -0.72 -4.10 2.25
N GLN A 45 -0.87 -2.84 2.65
CA GLN A 45 -1.95 -1.97 2.15
C GLN A 45 -1.90 -1.79 0.63
N ARG A 46 -0.71 -1.69 0.04
CA ARG A 46 -0.55 -1.59 -1.42
C ARG A 46 -0.88 -2.91 -2.13
N LEU A 47 -0.50 -4.04 -1.55
CA LEU A 47 -0.80 -5.36 -2.12
C LEU A 47 -2.31 -5.64 -2.08
N GLU A 48 -2.98 -5.27 -1.00
CA GLU A 48 -4.44 -5.36 -0.89
C GLU A 48 -5.13 -4.47 -1.94
N ALA A 49 -4.74 -3.19 -2.02
CA ALA A 49 -5.31 -2.25 -2.99
C ALA A 49 -5.15 -2.77 -4.42
N ARG A 50 -3.97 -3.31 -4.75
CA ARG A 50 -3.71 -3.93 -6.05
C ARG A 50 -4.61 -5.13 -6.33
N ARG A 51 -4.78 -6.05 -5.36
CA ARG A 51 -5.64 -7.23 -5.55
C ARG A 51 -7.10 -6.85 -5.82
N ILE A 52 -7.59 -5.84 -5.10
CA ILE A 52 -8.96 -5.34 -5.28
C ILE A 52 -9.07 -4.63 -6.64
N SER A 53 -8.11 -3.78 -7.01
CA SER A 53 -8.05 -3.16 -8.35
C SER A 53 -8.00 -4.21 -9.47
N ASP A 54 -7.22 -5.29 -9.31
CA ASP A 54 -7.18 -6.39 -10.28
C ASP A 54 -8.54 -7.10 -10.38
N SER A 55 -9.27 -7.25 -9.27
CA SER A 55 -10.64 -7.78 -9.27
C SER A 55 -11.63 -6.85 -9.98
N ILE A 56 -11.52 -5.54 -9.78
CA ILE A 56 -12.33 -4.52 -10.47
C ILE A 56 -12.08 -4.60 -11.97
N ILE A 57 -10.82 -4.63 -12.37
CA ILE A 57 -10.39 -4.79 -13.76
C ILE A 57 -10.99 -6.04 -14.38
N GLU A 58 -10.96 -7.16 -13.67
CA GLU A 58 -11.52 -8.42 -14.17
C GLU A 58 -13.05 -8.34 -14.31
N ARG A 59 -13.75 -7.66 -13.40
CA ARG A 59 -15.20 -7.40 -13.52
C ARG A 59 -15.50 -6.51 -14.73
N LEU A 60 -14.77 -5.42 -14.92
CA LEU A 60 -14.88 -4.53 -16.09
C LEU A 60 -14.63 -5.30 -17.39
N ARG A 61 -13.63 -6.20 -17.39
CA ARG A 61 -13.32 -7.04 -18.55
C ARG A 61 -14.41 -8.06 -18.85
N ASN A 62 -15.12 -8.56 -17.84
CA ASN A 62 -16.18 -9.56 -18.01
C ASN A 62 -17.53 -8.93 -18.39
N ASN A 63 -17.81 -7.71 -17.91
CA ASN A 63 -19.02 -6.94 -18.24
C ASN A 63 -18.76 -5.93 -19.37
N ARG A 64 -18.26 -6.40 -20.52
CA ARG A 64 -18.04 -5.51 -21.68
C ARG A 64 -19.38 -5.03 -22.22
N GLY A 65 -19.63 -3.72 -22.18
CA GLY A 65 -20.84 -3.10 -22.72
C GLY A 65 -21.88 -2.70 -21.68
N ASP A 66 -21.75 -3.18 -20.44
CA ASP A 66 -22.52 -2.71 -19.28
C ASP A 66 -21.56 -2.46 -18.12
N TRP A 67 -21.02 -1.24 -18.04
CA TRP A 67 -20.03 -0.87 -17.04
C TRP A 67 -20.64 -0.41 -15.72
N ASP A 68 -21.95 -0.55 -15.50
CA ASP A 68 -22.53 -0.29 -14.19
C ASP A 68 -22.06 -1.34 -13.19
N ILE A 69 -20.96 -1.02 -12.50
CA ILE A 69 -20.34 -1.85 -11.46
C ILE A 69 -20.58 -1.17 -10.10
N SER A 70 -21.67 -0.42 -9.92
CA SER A 70 -22.03 0.11 -8.60
C SER A 70 -22.29 -1.05 -7.62
N THR A 71 -21.25 -1.44 -6.88
CA THR A 71 -21.25 -2.67 -6.08
C THR A 71 -20.21 -2.58 -4.97
N SER A 72 -20.40 -3.30 -3.88
CA SER A 72 -19.38 -3.49 -2.86
C SER A 72 -18.44 -4.62 -3.28
N ILE A 73 -17.13 -4.39 -3.22
CA ILE A 73 -16.12 -5.46 -3.36
C ILE A 73 -15.50 -5.67 -2.00
N ASP A 74 -15.70 -6.88 -1.46
CA ASP A 74 -15.44 -7.22 -0.06
C ASP A 74 -16.19 -6.25 0.87
N ASP A 75 -15.47 -5.36 1.57
CA ASP A 75 -16.03 -4.33 2.45
C ASP A 75 -15.89 -2.91 1.89
N TYR A 76 -15.34 -2.75 0.69
CA TYR A 76 -15.10 -1.45 0.07
C TYR A 76 -16.27 -1.06 -0.83
N SER A 77 -16.72 0.17 -0.66
CA SER A 77 -17.70 0.81 -1.52
C SER A 77 -17.02 1.29 -2.81
N LEU A 78 -17.59 0.89 -3.95
CA LEU A 78 -17.08 1.26 -5.28
C LEU A 78 -18.13 2.03 -6.05
N HIS A 79 -17.70 3.15 -6.63
CA HIS A 79 -18.51 3.92 -7.56
C HIS A 79 -17.79 4.09 -8.89
N LEU A 80 -18.51 3.81 -9.97
CA LEU A 80 -18.08 4.16 -11.31
C LEU A 80 -18.59 5.57 -11.63
N VAL A 81 -17.71 6.43 -12.12
CA VAL A 81 -18.02 7.83 -12.43
C VAL A 81 -17.44 8.18 -13.80
N GLU A 82 -18.14 8.98 -14.60
CA GLU A 82 -17.55 9.48 -15.85
C GLU A 82 -16.46 10.51 -15.55
N LYS A 83 -15.35 10.49 -16.28
CA LYS A 83 -14.23 11.39 -16.01
C LYS A 83 -14.65 12.85 -16.22
N GLY A 84 -14.70 13.61 -15.13
CA GLY A 84 -15.15 15.01 -15.12
C GLY A 84 -16.38 15.28 -14.25
N ASP A 85 -17.08 14.22 -13.83
CA ASP A 85 -18.14 14.33 -12.83
C ASP A 85 -17.55 14.45 -11.43
N ASN A 86 -17.89 15.54 -10.75
CA ASN A 86 -17.56 15.77 -9.34
C ASN A 86 -18.67 15.17 -8.47
N GLU A 87 -18.73 13.85 -8.39
CA GLU A 87 -19.54 13.20 -7.36
C GLU A 87 -18.74 13.03 -6.09
N ASN A 88 -19.18 13.71 -5.02
CA ASN A 88 -18.61 13.55 -3.68
C ASN A 88 -19.31 12.34 -3.04
N SER A 89 -18.92 11.14 -3.46
CA SER A 89 -19.64 9.90 -3.19
C SER A 89 -19.33 9.29 -1.82
N GLY A 90 -18.34 9.81 -1.08
CA GLY A 90 -18.00 9.35 0.27
C GLY A 90 -17.65 7.86 0.31
N VAL A 91 -17.02 7.38 -0.77
CA VAL A 91 -16.76 5.98 -1.06
C VAL A 91 -15.27 5.72 -1.17
N ASP A 92 -14.89 4.48 -0.92
CA ASP A 92 -13.49 4.10 -0.73
C ASP A 92 -12.71 4.06 -2.06
N ILE A 93 -13.40 3.71 -3.15
CA ILE A 93 -12.81 3.48 -4.47
C ILE A 93 -13.65 4.19 -5.54
N ILE A 94 -12.99 5.07 -6.30
CA ILE A 94 -13.57 5.76 -7.45
C ILE A 94 -12.98 5.15 -8.71
N VAL A 95 -13.85 4.70 -9.62
CA VAL A 95 -13.45 4.22 -10.94
C VAL A 95 -13.92 5.24 -11.97
N SER A 96 -13.02 6.07 -12.42
CA SER A 96 -13.30 7.03 -13.49
C SER A 96 -13.11 6.38 -14.86
N TYR A 97 -13.97 6.68 -15.82
CA TYR A 97 -13.79 6.21 -17.20
C TYR A 97 -13.88 7.33 -18.22
N ASP A 98 -13.15 7.19 -19.34
CA ASP A 98 -13.15 8.11 -20.46
C ASP A 98 -13.05 7.32 -21.79
N GLU A 99 -13.78 7.73 -22.81
CA GLU A 99 -13.71 7.11 -24.14
C GLU A 99 -12.59 7.77 -24.95
N VAL A 100 -11.54 7.01 -25.25
CA VAL A 100 -10.36 7.53 -25.96
C VAL A 100 -10.52 7.41 -27.47
N GLU A 101 -11.12 6.30 -27.92
CA GLU A 101 -11.40 6.01 -29.32
C GLU A 101 -12.68 5.16 -29.37
N THR A 102 -13.32 5.04 -30.54
CA THR A 102 -14.55 4.26 -30.69
C THR A 102 -14.37 2.86 -30.12
N ASN A 103 -15.20 2.53 -29.13
CA ASN A 103 -15.17 1.24 -28.45
C ASN A 103 -13.87 0.98 -27.62
N LEU A 104 -13.13 2.03 -27.26
CA LEU A 104 -11.92 1.96 -26.42
C LEU A 104 -12.01 2.93 -25.24
N PHE A 105 -12.00 2.37 -24.03
CA PHE A 105 -12.22 3.08 -22.78
C PHE A 105 -10.99 3.02 -21.89
N LEU A 106 -10.60 4.15 -21.33
CA LEU A 106 -9.59 4.28 -20.29
C LEU A 106 -10.29 4.34 -18.93
N PHE A 107 -10.02 3.35 -18.08
CA PHE A 107 -10.48 3.32 -16.70
C PHE A 107 -9.34 3.69 -15.76
N GLU A 108 -9.62 4.59 -14.82
CA GLU A 108 -8.72 5.06 -13.78
C GLU A 108 -9.33 4.71 -12.41
N ILE A 109 -8.70 3.78 -11.69
CA ILE A 109 -9.12 3.33 -10.38
C ILE A 109 -8.31 4.11 -9.34
N THR A 110 -8.99 4.94 -8.55
CA THR A 110 -8.38 5.79 -7.50
C THR A 110 -8.93 5.40 -6.14
N TRP A 111 -8.03 5.29 -5.16
CA TRP A 111 -8.38 5.07 -3.77
C TRP A 111 -8.34 6.41 -3.03
N GLU A 112 -9.42 6.82 -2.36
CA GLU A 112 -9.43 8.11 -1.65
C GLU A 112 -8.43 8.13 -0.47
N ASP A 113 -8.44 7.06 0.33
CA ASP A 113 -7.62 6.97 1.54
C ASP A 113 -6.22 6.39 1.30
N ARG A 114 -5.89 6.02 0.05
CA ARG A 114 -4.58 5.42 -0.28
C ARG A 114 -3.96 6.19 -1.44
N ASN A 115 -2.67 6.52 -1.32
CA ASN A 115 -1.90 7.08 -2.44
C ASN A 115 -1.55 5.98 -3.47
N TYR A 116 -2.59 5.42 -4.09
CA TYR A 116 -2.54 4.34 -5.06
C TYR A 116 -3.64 4.56 -6.10
N SER A 117 -3.23 4.60 -7.36
CA SER A 117 -4.12 4.60 -8.52
C SER A 117 -3.63 3.57 -9.53
N ASN A 118 -4.55 3.08 -10.35
CA ASN A 118 -4.23 2.16 -11.44
C ASN A 118 -5.04 2.54 -12.68
N GLU A 119 -4.43 2.44 -13.85
CA GLU A 119 -5.04 2.79 -15.12
C GLU A 119 -5.08 1.55 -16.01
N ILE A 120 -6.19 1.35 -16.71
CA ILE A 120 -6.34 0.28 -17.67
C ILE A 120 -7.10 0.73 -18.92
N LEU A 121 -6.65 0.25 -20.07
CA LEU A 121 -7.37 0.38 -21.34
C LEU A 121 -8.15 -0.91 -21.62
N LEU A 122 -9.44 -0.77 -21.85
CA LEU A 122 -10.34 -1.87 -22.20
C LEU A 122 -11.15 -1.52 -23.45
N THR A 123 -11.32 -2.49 -24.33
CA THR A 123 -12.26 -2.37 -25.46
C THR A 123 -13.66 -2.71 -24.98
N GLY A 124 -14.66 -1.94 -25.36
CA GLY A 124 -16.06 -2.30 -25.11
C GLY A 124 -16.47 -3.52 -25.93
N GLY A 125 -17.63 -4.08 -25.60
CA GLY A 125 -18.17 -5.25 -26.26
C GLY A 125 -18.86 -4.82 -27.56
N ASP A 126 -18.33 -5.26 -28.70
CA ASP A 126 -19.11 -5.28 -29.94
C ASP A 126 -19.93 -6.57 -29.95
N ASP A 127 -21.26 -6.47 -30.04
CA ASP A 127 -22.11 -7.55 -30.50
C ASP A 127 -21.61 -7.98 -31.90
N LEU A 128 -20.93 -9.12 -31.98
CA LEU A 128 -20.69 -9.89 -33.21
C LEU A 128 -21.55 -11.15 -33.19
#